data_AF-A0A349AMW3-F1
#
_entry.id   AF-A0A349AMW3-F1
#
_cell.length_a   1.000
_cell.length_b   1.000
_cell.length_c   1.000
_cell.angle_alpha   90.00
_cell.angle_beta   90.00
_cell.angle_gamma   90.00
#
_symmetry.space_group_name_H-M   'P 1'
#
loop_
_entity.id
_entity.type
_entity.pdbx_description
1 polymer ?
#
loop_
_entity_poly.entity_id
_entity_poly.type
_entity_poly.pdbx_seq_one_letter_code
_entity_poly.pdbx_strand_id
1 'polypeptide(L)' 'MLYFGFALIFAGWGAQIYQVLLKKDRTVNILLPVFYGIGSLLLFIDSFTGGDAITGILNVLCSILVIILIAVLITTRKI' A
#
# COMPACT_ATOMS: atom_id res chain seq x y z
N MET A 1 14.82 0.57 13.41
CA MET A 1 14.32 1.68 12.55
C MET A 1 13.43 1.17 11.42
N LEU A 2 13.78 0.09 10.72
CA LEU A 2 12.99 -0.48 9.62
C LEU A 2 11.51 -0.72 9.96
N TYR A 3 11.21 -1.41 11.07
CA TYR A 3 9.84 -1.73 11.49
C TYR A 3 9.00 -0.49 11.82
N PHE A 4 9.63 0.59 12.29
CA PHE A 4 8.95 1.84 12.56
C PHE A 4 8.52 2.52 11.26
N GLY A 5 9.35 2.45 10.21
CA GLY A 5 8.98 2.89 8.87
C GLY A 5 7.75 2.16 8.34
N PHE A 6 7.71 0.83 8.46
CA PHE A 6 6.55 0.03 8.08
C PHE A 6 5.29 0.40 8.87
N ALA A 7 5.40 0.62 10.19
CA ALA A 7 4.27 1.05 11.00
C ALA A 7 3.66 2.39 10.51
N LEU A 8 4.50 3.35 10.13
CA LEU A 8 4.05 4.63 9.56
C LEU A 8 3.39 4.44 8.19
N ILE A 9 3.94 3.55 7.35
CA ILE A 9 3.37 3.22 6.04
C ILE A 9 1.97 2.61 6.21
N PHE A 10 1.81 1.64 7.11
CA PHE A 10 0.51 1.04 7.40
C PHE A 10 -0.49 2.08 7.93
N ALA A 11 -0.05 2.96 8.83
CA ALA A 11 -0.89 4.03 9.36
C ALA A 11 -1.31 5.02 8.26
N GLY A 12 -0.39 5.43 7.38
CA GLY A 12 -0.66 6.37 6.30
C GLY A 12 -1.67 5.83 5.29
N TRP A 13 -1.45 4.63 4.78
CA TRP A 13 -2.37 3.98 3.85
C TRP A 13 -3.71 3.62 4.51
N GLY A 14 -3.70 3.20 5.78
CA GLY A 14 -4.93 2.96 6.55
C GLY A 14 -5.75 4.25 6.72
N ALA A 15 -5.10 5.38 7.01
CA ALA A 15 -5.75 6.67 7.06
C ALA A 15 -6.30 7.09 5.69
N GLN A 16 -5.59 6.79 4.60
CA GLN A 16 -6.07 7.06 3.24
C GLN A 16 -7.34 6.25 2.92
N ILE A 17 -7.35 4.95 3.24
CA ILE A 17 -8.53 4.09 3.07
C ILE A 17 -9.71 4.63 3.89
N TYR A 18 -9.47 5.02 5.15
CA TYR A 18 -10.47 5.66 6.01
C TYR A 18 -11.07 6.92 5.38
N GLN A 19 -10.23 7.79 4.82
CA GLN A 19 -10.70 9.02 4.15
C GLN A 19 -11.54 8.72 2.90
N VAL A 20 -11.13 7.75 2.08
CA VAL A 20 -11.87 7.38 0.87
C VAL A 20 -13.22 6.76 1.20
N LEU A 21 -13.28 5.88 2.21
CA LEU A 21 -14.52 5.19 2.59
C LEU A 21 -15.50 6.09 3.34
N LEU A 22 -15.05 6.77 4.39
CA LEU A 22 -15.93 7.47 5.33
C LEU A 22 -16.11 8.94 4.99
N LYS A 23 -15.05 9.62 4.53
CA LYS A 23 -15.13 11.03 4.12
C LYS A 23 -15.49 11.19 2.64
N LYS A 24 -15.54 10.09 1.87
CA LYS A 24 -15.78 10.09 0.42
C LYS A 24 -14.81 11.00 -0.34
N ASP A 25 -13.63 11.24 0.21
CA ASP A 25 -12.59 12.02 -0.45
C ASP A 25 -11.92 11.15 -1.53
N ARG A 26 -12.09 11.53 -2.79
CA ARG A 26 -11.65 10.76 -3.97
C ARG A 26 -10.58 11.50 -4.77
N THR A 27 -9.96 12.52 -4.17
CA THR A 27 -8.89 13.32 -4.78
C THR A 27 -7.59 12.51 -4.93
N VAL A 28 -7.51 11.34 -4.30
CA VAL A 28 -6.38 10.42 -4.41
C VAL A 28 -6.14 10.03 -5.87
N ASN A 29 -4.94 10.33 -6.35
CA ASN A 29 -4.50 9.89 -7.66
C ASN A 29 -4.23 8.38 -7.63
N ILE A 30 -4.98 7.61 -8.43
CA ILE A 30 -4.87 6.15 -8.50
C ILE A 30 -3.50 5.64 -8.98
N LEU A 31 -2.73 6.47 -9.70
CA LEU A 31 -1.39 6.10 -10.16
C LEU A 31 -0.42 5.96 -8.97
N LEU A 32 -0.58 6.77 -7.92
CA LEU A 32 0.29 6.71 -6.75
C LEU A 32 0.25 5.33 -6.06
N PRO A 33 -0.91 4.78 -5.65
CA PRO A 33 -0.98 3.43 -5.11
C PRO A 33 -0.55 2.38 -6.14
N VAL A 34 -0.87 2.53 -7.44
CA VAL A 34 -0.41 1.55 -8.46
C VAL A 34 1.12 1.46 -8.51
N PHE A 35 1.82 2.58 -8.64
CA PHE A 35 3.28 2.60 -8.66
C PHE A 35 3.88 2.13 -7.34
N TYR A 36 3.25 2.49 -6.21
CA TYR A 36 3.69 2.01 -4.91
C TYR A 36 3.58 0.48 -4.78
N GLY A 37 2.48 -0.11 -5.27
CA GLY A 37 2.28 -1.56 -5.28
C GLY A 37 3.34 -2.27 -6.13
N ILE A 38 3.65 -1.75 -7.32
CA ILE A 38 4.72 -2.26 -8.19
C ILE A 38 6.07 -2.17 -7.48
N GLY A 39 6.40 -1.01 -6.90
CA GLY A 39 7.64 -0.83 -6.14
C GLY A 39 7.76 -1.79 -4.96
N SER A 40 6.66 -2.03 -4.23
CA SER A 40 6.63 -2.98 -3.11
C SER A 40 6.89 -4.42 -3.57
N LEU A 41 6.40 -4.82 -4.75
CA LEU A 41 6.68 -6.13 -5.33
C LEU A 41 8.14 -6.27 -5.77
N LEU A 42 8.73 -5.22 -6.34
CA LEU A 42 10.16 -5.20 -6.67
C LEU A 42 11.03 -5.34 -5.41
N LEU A 43 10.68 -4.62 -4.34
CA LEU A 43 11.38 -4.71 -3.05
C LEU A 43 11.20 -6.08 -2.39
N PHE A 44 10.06 -6.74 -2.58
CA PHE A 44 9.87 -8.13 -2.15
C PHE A 44 10.86 -9.07 -2.85
N ILE A 45 11.01 -8.96 -4.17
CA ILE A 45 11.95 -9.78 -4.94
C ILE A 45 13.38 -9.55 -4.42
N ASP A 46 13.78 -8.29 -4.29
CA ASP A 46 15.10 -7.90 -3.77
C ASP A 46 15.36 -8.48 -2.37
N SER A 47 14.40 -8.31 -1.44
CA SER A 47 14.49 -8.82 -0.06
C SER A 47 14.64 -10.34 -0.01
N PHE A 48 13.92 -11.06 -0.86
CA PHE A 48 14.03 -12.52 -0.96
C PHE A 48 15.38 -12.96 -1.52
N THR A 49 15.89 -12.29 -2.55
CA THR A 49 17.22 -12.59 -3.11
C THR A 49 18.35 -12.24 -2.15
N GLY A 50 18.14 -11.26 -1.27
CA GLY A 50 19.07 -10.86 -0.21
C GLY A 50 18.99 -11.69 1.08
N GLY A 51 18.07 -12.66 1.16
CA GLY A 51 17.90 -13.50 2.36
C GLY A 51 17.14 -12.85 3.52
N ASP A 52 16.54 -11.67 3.32
CA ASP A 52 15.72 -10.99 4.33
C ASP A 52 14.23 -11.28 4.10
N ALA A 53 13.81 -12.46 4.57
CA ALA A 53 12.42 -12.91 4.47
C ALA A 53 11.43 -12.00 5.22
N ILE A 54 11.85 -11.39 6.33
CA ILE A 54 10.97 -10.54 7.15
C ILE A 54 10.63 -9.26 6.39
N THR A 55 11.64 -8.58 5.84
CA THR A 55 11.42 -7.38 5.03
C THR A 55 10.64 -7.70 3.76
N GLY A 56 10.87 -8.87 3.15
CA GLY A 56 10.07 -9.36 2.04
C GLY A 56 8.58 -9.48 2.38
N ILE A 57 8.25 -10.12 3.51
CA ILE A 57 6.85 -10.26 3.97
C ILE A 57 6.23 -8.88 4.21
N LEU A 58 6.94 -7.96 4.83
CA LEU A 58 6.44 -6.60 5.09
C LEU A 58 6.15 -5.84 3.79
N ASN A 59 6.99 -5.98 2.76
CA ASN A 59 6.75 -5.41 1.44
C ASN A 59 5.52 -6.01 0.75
N VAL A 60 5.28 -7.32 0.88
CA VAL A 60 4.05 -7.96 0.38
C VAL A 60 2.82 -7.40 1.08
N LEU A 61 2.85 -7.26 2.41
CA LEU A 61 1.75 -6.68 3.17
C LEU A 61 1.46 -5.23 2.75
N CYS A 62 2.50 -4.44 2.46
CA CYS A 62 2.35 -3.11 1.88
C CYS A 62 1.67 -3.13 0.50
N SER A 63 2.03 -4.08 -0.37
CA SER A 63 1.38 -4.25 -1.67
C SER A 63 -0.10 -4.61 -1.54
N ILE A 64 -0.43 -5.55 -0.64
CA ILE A 64 -1.82 -5.94 -0.35
C ILE A 64 -2.66 -4.75 0.11
N LEU A 65 -2.13 -3.96 1.04
CA LEU A 65 -2.82 -2.78 1.59
C LEU A 65 -3.16 -1.77 0.50
N VAL A 66 -2.26 -1.58 -0.44
CA VAL A 66 -2.40 -0.66 -1.56
C VAL A 66 -3.37 -1.20 -2.62
N ILE A 67 -3.39 -2.51 -2.85
CA ILE A 67 -4.43 -3.17 -3.66
C ILE A 67 -5.82 -2.95 -3.05
N ILE A 68 -5.95 -3.06 -1.73
CA ILE A 68 -7.21 -2.75 -1.03
C ILE A 68 -7.62 -1.30 -1.28
N LEU A 69 -6.70 -0.34 -1.16
CA LEU A 69 -7.00 1.06 -1.45
C LEU A 69 -7.46 1.27 -2.90
N ILE A 70 -6.81 0.64 -3.88
CA ILE A 70 -7.20 0.72 -5.29
C ILE A 70 -8.62 0.16 -5.48
N ALA A 71 -8.92 -1.01 -4.91
CA ALA A 71 -10.25 -1.61 -4.98
C ALA A 71 -11.31 -0.70 -4.35
N VAL A 72 -10.99 -0.09 -3.20
CA VAL A 72 -11.85 0.90 -2.53
C VAL A 72 -12.05 2.15 -3.40
N LEU A 73 -11.01 2.67 -4.04
CA LEU A 73 -11.12 3.83 -4.94
C LEU A 73 -11.98 3.53 -6.17
N ILE A 74 -11.84 2.34 -6.76
CA ILE A 74 -12.64 1.92 -7.93
C ILE A 74 -14.11 1.73 -7.53
N THR A 75 -14.38 1.02 -6.44
CA THR A 75 -15.76 0.77 -5.97
C THR A 75 -16.48 2.03 -5.51
N THR A 76 -15.74 3.00 -4.94
CA THR A 76 -16.33 4.27 -4.51
C THR A 76 -16.48 5.27 -5.66
N ARG A 77 -15.62 5.24 -6.69
CA ARG A 77 -15.88 5.91 -7.97
C ARG A 77 -17.00 5.16 -8.71
N LYS A 78 -18.25 5.43 -8.35
CA LYS A 78 -19.36 5.18 -9.27
C LYS A 78 -19.01 5.83 -10.62
N ILE A 79 -19.00 5.01 -11.67
CA ILE A 79 -19.08 5.46 -13.07
C ILE A 79 -20.33 6.32 -13.20
#